data_AF-A0AAY4BXD6-F1
#
_entry.id   AF-A0AAY4BXD6-F1
#
_cell.length_a   1.000
_cell.length_b   1.000
_cell.length_c   1.000
_cell.angle_alpha   90.00
_cell.angle_beta   90.00
_cell.angle_gamma   90.00
#
_symmetry.space_group_name_H-M   'P 1'
#
loop_
_entity.id
_entity.type
_entity.pdbx_description
1 polymer ?
#
loop_
_entity_poly.entity_id
_entity_poly.type
_entity_poly.pdbx_seq_one_letter_code
_entity_poly.pdbx_strand_id
1 'polypeptide(L)'
;HLSEHEYDIYGFKTLPEEEDEEEKIVAMVRALNLKSLSLTDQEVSVGVKWENFLASTMNREMVPCPELKSLVRSGVPHVHRSKVWRYCVAFHVRKYRDCLADDYYKGLLSLAREKQNPASKQIELDLLRTLPNNKHYSSPSSDGIQKLRNVLLAFSWRNPDIGYCQGLNRLAAIALLYLEEEDAFWCLTAIVEVFMPRDYYTKTLLGSQVDQRVFKDLMSEKLPRLHNHFEQYKVDFSLITFNWFLVVFVDSVVSEILFKIWDSFLYEGPKVIIFRFALALFKCKEEEFLKLQDSMAIFKYLRYFTQTVLDVRKLMNIAFVDMNPFPMRQIQNKRMFHLEKVRLELTELEAIRQTFLRDREISRPDSRTHFSDDEEDN
;
A
#
# COMPACT_ATOMS: atom_id res chain seq x y z
N HIS A 1 -27.39 -8.25 -24.19
CA HIS A 1 -27.39 -7.26 -23.09
C HIS A 1 -26.46 -7.65 -21.93
N LEU A 2 -25.22 -8.12 -22.20
CA LEU A 2 -24.24 -8.52 -21.17
C LEU A 2 -23.04 -7.55 -21.04
N SER A 3 -23.07 -6.41 -21.76
CA SER A 3 -21.90 -5.54 -21.95
C SER A 3 -21.80 -4.34 -20.98
N GLU A 4 -22.63 -4.24 -19.94
CA GLU A 4 -22.61 -3.10 -19.00
C GLU A 4 -21.83 -3.35 -17.69
N HIS A 5 -21.23 -4.52 -17.48
CA HIS A 5 -20.60 -4.87 -16.20
C HIS A 5 -19.24 -5.56 -16.33
N GLU A 6 -18.33 -5.01 -17.13
CA GLU A 6 -16.92 -5.47 -17.14
C GLU A 6 -16.12 -4.84 -15.99
N TYR A 7 -16.53 -3.65 -15.52
CA TYR A 7 -15.82 -2.87 -14.50
C TYR A 7 -16.75 -2.51 -13.32
N ASP A 8 -16.19 -2.46 -12.11
CA ASP A 8 -16.87 -1.98 -10.91
C ASP A 8 -17.04 -0.46 -10.93
N ILE A 9 -17.77 0.09 -9.95
CA ILE A 9 -18.01 1.53 -9.80
C ILE A 9 -16.72 2.36 -9.65
N TYR A 10 -15.60 1.69 -9.39
CA TYR A 10 -14.27 2.28 -9.20
C TYR A 10 -13.37 2.06 -10.43
N GLY A 11 -13.89 1.47 -11.50
CA GLY A 11 -13.20 1.23 -12.75
C GLY A 11 -12.28 0.02 -12.75
N PHE A 12 -12.35 -0.88 -11.76
CA PHE A 12 -11.61 -2.14 -11.74
C PHE A 12 -12.41 -3.26 -12.39
N LYS A 13 -11.76 -4.11 -13.19
CA LYS A 13 -12.39 -5.29 -13.80
C LYS A 13 -13.01 -6.18 -12.72
N THR A 14 -14.29 -6.53 -12.90
CA THR A 14 -15.03 -7.39 -11.95
C THR A 14 -14.69 -8.87 -12.09
N LEU A 15 -14.12 -9.28 -13.23
CA LEU A 15 -13.67 -10.65 -13.50
C LEU A 15 -12.20 -10.61 -13.94
N PRO A 16 -11.29 -11.36 -13.28
CA PRO A 16 -9.91 -11.50 -13.74
C PRO A 16 -9.85 -12.33 -15.04
N GLU A 17 -8.90 -12.00 -15.92
CA GLU A 17 -8.63 -12.74 -17.16
C GLU A 17 -7.76 -14.00 -16.95
N GLU A 18 -7.23 -14.22 -15.74
CA GLU A 18 -6.25 -15.28 -15.47
C GLU A 18 -6.83 -16.71 -15.48
N GLU A 19 -5.96 -17.70 -15.73
CA GLU A 19 -6.29 -19.11 -16.02
C GLU A 19 -6.81 -19.92 -14.82
N ASP A 20 -6.72 -19.42 -13.58
CA ASP A 20 -7.08 -20.19 -12.38
C ASP A 20 -8.60 -20.19 -12.13
N GLU A 21 -9.25 -21.34 -12.28
CA GLU A 21 -10.70 -21.49 -12.12
C GLU A 21 -11.18 -21.15 -10.70
N GLU A 22 -10.34 -21.35 -9.66
CA GLU A 22 -10.69 -20.97 -8.29
C GLU A 22 -10.85 -19.45 -8.15
N GLU A 23 -9.98 -18.66 -8.76
CA GLU A 23 -10.06 -17.20 -8.74
C GLU A 23 -11.26 -16.69 -9.54
N LYS A 24 -11.60 -17.34 -10.66
CA LYS A 24 -12.82 -17.04 -11.43
C LYS A 24 -14.08 -17.31 -10.63
N ILE A 25 -14.17 -18.43 -9.94
CA ILE A 25 -15.33 -18.77 -9.09
C ILE A 25 -15.47 -17.75 -7.96
N VAL A 26 -14.37 -17.38 -7.30
CA VAL A 26 -14.37 -16.33 -6.26
C VAL A 26 -14.84 -14.99 -6.83
N ALA A 27 -14.35 -14.60 -8.01
CA ALA A 27 -14.78 -13.37 -8.68
C ALA A 27 -16.26 -13.41 -9.08
N MET A 28 -16.78 -14.56 -9.50
CA MET A 28 -18.18 -14.74 -9.86
C MET A 28 -19.11 -14.68 -8.63
N VAL A 29 -18.74 -15.34 -7.54
CA VAL A 29 -19.42 -15.24 -6.23
C VAL A 29 -19.41 -13.79 -5.74
N ARG A 30 -18.33 -13.05 -5.98
CA ARG A 30 -18.21 -11.62 -5.64
C ARG A 30 -19.15 -10.76 -6.48
N ALA A 31 -19.19 -10.95 -7.80
CA ALA A 31 -20.10 -10.21 -8.68
C ALA A 31 -21.58 -10.44 -8.30
N LEU A 32 -21.93 -11.67 -7.90
CA LEU A 32 -23.28 -12.01 -7.42
C LEU A 32 -23.60 -11.34 -6.07
N ASN A 33 -22.65 -11.32 -5.13
CA ASN A 33 -22.85 -10.68 -3.83
C ASN A 33 -22.92 -9.15 -3.91
N LEU A 34 -22.12 -8.52 -4.78
CA LEU A 34 -22.20 -7.06 -5.03
C LEU A 34 -23.59 -6.66 -5.52
N LYS A 35 -24.21 -7.46 -6.40
CA LYS A 35 -25.61 -7.26 -6.83
C LYS A 35 -26.63 -7.43 -5.71
N SER A 36 -26.36 -8.29 -4.72
CA SER A 36 -27.23 -8.47 -3.56
C SER A 36 -27.07 -7.36 -2.51
N LEU A 37 -25.90 -6.75 -2.41
CA LEU A 37 -25.57 -5.74 -1.39
C LEU A 37 -25.99 -4.32 -1.77
N SER A 38 -26.01 -3.98 -3.07
CA SER A 38 -26.46 -2.66 -3.56
C SER A 38 -27.96 -2.38 -3.32
N LEU A 39 -28.68 -3.32 -2.72
CA LEU A 39 -30.10 -3.25 -2.38
C LEU A 39 -30.36 -3.09 -0.87
N THR A 40 -29.33 -2.80 -0.06
CA THR A 40 -29.51 -2.69 1.41
C THR A 40 -29.74 -1.25 1.87
N ASP A 41 -30.78 -1.04 2.70
CA ASP A 41 -31.21 0.26 3.28
C ASP A 41 -30.10 1.05 4.01
N GLN A 42 -28.99 0.40 4.36
CA GLN A 42 -27.90 1.00 5.14
C GLN A 42 -26.93 1.86 4.32
N GLU A 43 -26.64 1.54 3.05
CA GLU A 43 -25.81 2.42 2.20
C GLU A 43 -26.52 3.76 1.95
N VAL A 44 -27.84 3.70 1.76
CA VAL A 44 -28.71 4.86 1.66
C VAL A 44 -28.65 5.69 2.97
N SER A 45 -28.69 5.04 4.14
CA SER A 45 -28.58 5.73 5.43
C SER A 45 -27.22 6.41 5.64
N VAL A 46 -26.11 5.79 5.22
CA VAL A 46 -24.78 6.40 5.32
C VAL A 46 -24.65 7.59 4.38
N GLY A 47 -25.15 7.49 3.15
CA GLY A 47 -25.19 8.60 2.19
C GLY A 47 -25.92 9.82 2.75
N VAL A 48 -27.13 9.62 3.28
CA VAL A 48 -27.94 10.69 3.89
C VAL A 48 -27.23 11.35 5.09
N LYS A 49 -26.51 10.57 5.91
CA LYS A 49 -25.72 11.14 7.02
C LYS A 49 -24.59 12.04 6.52
N TRP A 50 -23.91 11.65 5.44
CA TRP A 50 -22.87 12.46 4.81
C TRP A 50 -23.43 13.74 4.19
N GLU A 51 -24.57 13.66 3.51
CA GLU A 51 -25.25 14.83 2.95
C GLU A 51 -25.66 15.82 4.05
N ASN A 52 -26.26 15.33 5.14
CA ASN A 52 -26.62 16.14 6.29
C ASN A 52 -25.41 16.83 6.94
N PHE A 53 -24.30 16.10 7.09
CA PHE A 53 -23.06 16.65 7.65
C PHE A 53 -22.42 17.71 6.74
N LEU A 54 -22.42 17.48 5.42
CA LEU A 54 -21.88 18.43 4.45
C LEU A 54 -22.76 19.68 4.35
N ALA A 55 -24.09 19.52 4.42
CA ALA A 55 -25.06 20.60 4.44
C ALA A 55 -24.94 21.44 5.73
N SER A 56 -24.78 20.80 6.90
CA SER A 56 -24.61 21.49 8.18
C SER A 56 -23.28 22.26 8.26
N THR A 57 -22.25 21.78 7.57
CA THR A 57 -20.95 22.46 7.48
C THR A 57 -20.97 23.68 6.54
N MET A 58 -22.09 23.96 5.83
CA MET A 58 -22.28 25.16 4.99
C MET A 58 -21.13 25.43 4.01
N ASN A 59 -20.51 24.39 3.44
CA ASN A 59 -19.31 24.49 2.59
C ASN A 59 -18.08 25.17 3.23
N ARG A 60 -18.04 25.33 4.56
CA ARG A 60 -16.82 25.75 5.26
C ARG A 60 -15.77 24.63 5.22
N GLU A 61 -14.50 24.99 5.45
CA GLU A 61 -13.44 23.99 5.62
C GLU A 61 -13.88 22.96 6.67
N MET A 62 -13.80 21.67 6.35
CA MET A 62 -14.08 20.63 7.32
C MET A 62 -13.11 20.80 8.51
N VAL A 63 -13.51 20.42 9.71
CA VAL A 63 -12.64 20.48 10.90
C VAL A 63 -12.64 19.09 11.53
N PRO A 64 -11.51 18.60 12.08
CA PRO A 64 -11.49 17.31 12.73
C PRO A 64 -12.47 17.31 13.90
N CYS A 65 -13.52 16.48 13.81
CA CYS A 65 -14.52 16.33 14.85
C CYS A 65 -14.83 14.84 15.10
N PRO A 66 -15.36 14.48 16.28
CA PRO A 66 -15.74 13.10 16.59
C PRO A 66 -16.80 12.54 15.63
N GLU A 67 -17.69 13.40 15.14
CA GLU A 67 -18.71 13.04 14.16
C GLU A 67 -18.09 12.66 12.81
N LEU A 68 -17.21 13.50 12.25
CA LEU A 68 -16.46 13.21 11.03
C LEU A 68 -15.66 11.92 11.17
N LYS A 69 -15.06 11.68 12.35
CA LYS A 69 -14.35 10.42 12.64
C LYS A 69 -15.28 9.21 12.56
N SER A 70 -16.48 9.30 13.12
CA SER A 70 -17.47 8.22 13.05
C SER A 70 -18.00 8.01 11.62
N LEU A 71 -18.18 9.09 10.86
CA LEU A 71 -18.61 9.04 9.47
C LEU A 71 -17.56 8.39 8.56
N VAL A 72 -16.29 8.78 8.69
CA VAL A 72 -15.17 8.17 7.95
C VAL A 72 -15.04 6.68 8.29
N ARG A 73 -15.18 6.29 9.56
CA ARG A 73 -15.20 4.88 9.98
C ARG A 73 -16.40 4.09 9.47
N SER A 74 -17.49 4.76 9.12
CA SER A 74 -18.65 4.12 8.50
C SER A 74 -18.48 3.98 6.97
N GLY A 75 -17.46 4.62 6.39
CA GLY A 75 -17.14 4.66 4.97
C GLY A 75 -17.58 5.96 4.31
N VAL A 76 -16.74 6.49 3.41
CA VAL A 76 -17.05 7.69 2.63
C VAL A 76 -17.75 7.27 1.32
N PRO A 77 -18.93 7.83 0.99
CA PRO A 77 -19.57 7.61 -0.30
C PRO A 77 -18.67 8.03 -1.46
N HIS A 78 -18.74 7.29 -2.57
CA HIS A 78 -17.91 7.52 -3.77
C HIS A 78 -17.92 8.99 -4.22
N VAL A 79 -19.09 9.63 -4.24
CA VAL A 79 -19.30 11.01 -4.69
C VAL A 79 -18.56 12.03 -3.83
N HIS A 80 -18.36 11.76 -2.54
CA HIS A 80 -17.73 12.69 -1.60
C HIS A 80 -16.25 12.39 -1.35
N ARG A 81 -15.74 11.25 -1.82
CA ARG A 81 -14.38 10.79 -1.56
C ARG A 81 -13.32 11.77 -2.02
N SER A 82 -13.46 12.34 -3.22
CA SER A 82 -12.55 13.38 -3.73
C SER A 82 -12.44 14.58 -2.78
N LYS A 83 -13.58 15.09 -2.29
CA LYS A 83 -13.64 16.24 -1.38
C LYS A 83 -13.02 15.92 -0.01
N VAL A 84 -13.33 14.74 0.54
CA VAL A 84 -12.82 14.31 1.85
C VAL A 84 -11.32 14.01 1.79
N TRP A 85 -10.85 13.32 0.77
CA TRP A 85 -9.43 13.00 0.61
C TRP A 85 -8.60 14.25 0.39
N ARG A 86 -9.05 15.18 -0.46
CA ARG A 86 -8.39 16.48 -0.65
C ARG A 86 -8.27 17.22 0.67
N TYR A 87 -9.34 17.25 1.46
CA TYR A 87 -9.33 17.85 2.78
C TYR A 87 -8.30 17.20 3.72
N CYS A 88 -8.31 15.88 3.84
CA CYS A 88 -7.37 15.14 4.70
C CYS A 88 -5.91 15.40 4.27
N VAL A 89 -5.62 15.32 2.98
CA VAL A 89 -4.30 15.59 2.42
C VAL A 89 -3.87 17.01 2.75
N ALA A 90 -4.69 18.01 2.42
CA ALA A 90 -4.40 19.42 2.70
C ALA A 90 -4.17 19.67 4.19
N PHE A 91 -4.94 19.03 5.07
CA PHE A 91 -4.77 19.14 6.52
C PHE A 91 -3.40 18.59 6.98
N HIS A 92 -2.97 17.45 6.45
CA HIS A 92 -1.70 16.83 6.82
C HIS A 92 -0.48 17.52 6.23
N VAL A 93 -0.58 18.04 5.01
CA VAL A 93 0.52 18.73 4.35
C VAL A 93 0.57 20.23 4.62
N ARG A 94 -0.44 20.83 5.27
CA ARG A 94 -0.56 22.28 5.54
C ARG A 94 0.77 22.89 6.00
N LYS A 95 1.41 22.28 7.01
CA LYS A 95 2.68 22.75 7.57
C LYS A 95 3.85 22.78 6.58
N TYR A 96 3.86 21.89 5.60
CA TYR A 96 4.92 21.79 4.60
C TYR A 96 4.60 22.66 3.38
N ARG A 97 3.34 22.64 2.95
CA ARG A 97 2.86 23.37 1.78
C ARG A 97 2.89 24.88 2.00
N ASP A 98 2.50 25.35 3.19
CA ASP A 98 2.47 26.78 3.50
C ASP A 98 3.87 27.42 3.55
N CYS A 99 4.93 26.61 3.63
CA CYS A 99 6.33 27.06 3.57
C CYS A 99 6.93 27.01 2.16
N LEU A 100 6.18 26.57 1.16
CA LEU A 100 6.63 26.38 -0.22
C LEU A 100 5.91 27.35 -1.16
N ALA A 101 6.51 27.61 -2.33
CA ALA A 101 5.88 28.44 -3.34
C ALA A 101 4.68 27.73 -3.98
N ASP A 102 3.67 28.49 -4.40
CA ASP A 102 2.45 27.95 -5.02
C ASP A 102 2.73 27.14 -6.31
N ASP A 103 3.83 27.44 -7.02
CA ASP A 103 4.25 26.72 -8.24
C ASP A 103 5.29 25.61 -7.96
N TYR A 104 5.45 25.16 -6.71
CA TYR A 104 6.46 24.16 -6.33
C TYR A 104 6.36 22.86 -7.15
N TYR A 105 5.14 22.32 -7.33
CA TYR A 105 4.94 21.11 -8.12
C TYR A 105 5.36 21.29 -9.59
N LYS A 106 4.98 22.40 -10.21
CA LYS A 106 5.36 22.73 -11.59
C LYS A 106 6.87 22.89 -11.72
N GLY A 107 7.53 23.51 -10.73
CA GLY A 107 8.98 23.64 -10.69
C GLY A 107 9.68 22.28 -10.66
N LEU A 108 9.21 21.34 -9.85
CA LEU A 108 9.73 19.97 -9.81
C LEU A 108 9.55 19.24 -11.15
N LEU A 109 8.41 19.42 -11.82
CA LEU A 109 8.19 18.83 -13.15
C LEU A 109 9.13 19.39 -14.20
N SER A 110 9.39 20.70 -14.20
CA SER A 110 10.37 21.31 -15.11
C SER A 110 11.77 20.73 -14.87
N LEU A 111 12.20 20.62 -13.60
CA LEU A 111 13.46 19.98 -13.25
C LEU A 111 13.54 18.52 -13.70
N ALA A 112 12.44 17.79 -13.57
CA ALA A 112 12.36 16.40 -14.00
C ALA A 112 12.44 16.21 -15.52
N ARG A 113 12.02 17.20 -16.30
CA ARG A 113 12.14 17.20 -17.76
C ARG A 113 13.55 17.56 -18.23
N GLU A 114 14.22 18.46 -17.52
CA GLU A 114 15.56 18.93 -17.87
C GLU A 114 16.67 17.96 -17.48
N LYS A 115 16.52 17.24 -16.35
CA LYS A 115 17.56 16.35 -15.81
C LYS A 115 17.09 14.91 -15.76
N GLN A 116 17.93 14.00 -16.24
CA GLN A 116 17.66 12.57 -16.17
C GLN A 116 17.76 12.07 -14.72
N ASN A 117 16.64 11.63 -14.16
CA ASN A 117 16.58 11.05 -12.83
C ASN A 117 16.90 9.54 -12.89
N PRO A 118 17.80 9.00 -12.06
CA PRO A 118 18.05 7.55 -11.96
C PRO A 118 16.78 6.72 -11.74
N ALA A 119 15.78 7.28 -11.05
CA ALA A 119 14.49 6.66 -10.80
C ALA A 119 13.60 6.52 -12.05
N SER A 120 13.83 7.33 -13.10
CA SER A 120 12.94 7.39 -14.27
C SER A 120 12.80 6.03 -14.97
N LYS A 121 13.90 5.29 -15.13
CA LYS A 121 13.86 3.95 -15.76
C LYS A 121 12.97 2.98 -14.96
N GLN A 122 13.10 2.99 -13.64
CA GLN A 122 12.31 2.12 -12.78
C GLN A 122 10.83 2.54 -12.75
N ILE A 123 10.56 3.85 -12.76
CA ILE A 123 9.20 4.39 -12.87
C ILE A 123 8.54 3.88 -14.16
N GLU A 124 9.18 4.00 -15.32
CA GLU A 124 8.60 3.54 -16.61
C GLU A 124 8.25 2.04 -16.60
N LEU A 125 9.14 1.20 -16.06
CA LEU A 125 8.89 -0.23 -15.93
C LEU A 125 7.68 -0.52 -15.02
N ASP A 126 7.52 0.28 -13.97
CA ASP A 126 6.43 0.12 -13.02
C ASP A 126 5.10 0.66 -13.53
N LEU A 127 5.11 1.74 -14.31
CA LEU A 127 3.91 2.35 -14.91
C LEU A 127 3.10 1.32 -15.73
N LEU A 128 3.78 0.54 -16.58
CA LEU A 128 3.14 -0.45 -17.45
C LEU A 128 2.50 -1.63 -16.71
N ARG A 129 2.89 -1.85 -15.45
CA ARG A 129 2.35 -2.92 -14.57
C ARG A 129 1.50 -2.39 -13.42
N THR A 130 1.19 -1.08 -13.40
CA THR A 130 0.42 -0.46 -12.31
C THR A 130 -1.07 -0.54 -12.59
N LEU A 131 -1.81 -1.24 -11.72
CA LEU A 131 -3.27 -1.39 -11.81
C LEU A 131 -3.77 -1.79 -13.21
N PRO A 132 -3.28 -2.89 -13.80
CA PRO A 132 -3.68 -3.33 -15.15
C PRO A 132 -5.19 -3.57 -15.25
N ASN A 133 -5.81 -3.92 -14.12
CA ASN A 133 -7.24 -4.20 -14.00
C ASN A 133 -8.10 -2.93 -13.99
N ASN A 134 -7.52 -1.72 -13.95
CA ASN A 134 -8.28 -0.48 -13.90
C ASN A 134 -8.35 0.21 -15.28
N LYS A 135 -9.55 0.63 -15.70
CA LYS A 135 -9.82 1.28 -16.99
C LYS A 135 -8.95 2.52 -17.29
N HIS A 136 -8.51 3.24 -16.25
CA HIS A 136 -7.71 4.46 -16.38
C HIS A 136 -6.23 4.20 -16.66
N TYR A 137 -5.78 2.95 -16.48
CA TYR A 137 -4.39 2.53 -16.65
C TYR A 137 -4.23 1.37 -17.65
N SER A 138 -5.31 0.95 -18.32
CA SER A 138 -5.31 -0.21 -19.23
C SER A 138 -4.52 0.00 -20.51
N SER A 139 -4.27 1.25 -20.91
CA SER A 139 -3.49 1.58 -22.12
C SER A 139 -2.24 2.40 -21.76
N PRO A 140 -1.05 2.05 -22.30
CA PRO A 140 0.19 2.84 -22.15
C PRO A 140 0.06 4.32 -22.54
N SER A 141 -0.90 4.66 -23.40
CA SER A 141 -1.18 6.03 -23.88
C SER A 141 -2.28 6.75 -23.09
N SER A 142 -2.79 6.16 -22.02
CA SER A 142 -3.83 6.78 -21.19
C SER A 142 -3.31 8.02 -20.45
N ASP A 143 -4.18 9.01 -20.31
CA ASP A 143 -3.92 10.23 -19.53
C ASP A 143 -3.53 9.90 -18.07
N GLY A 144 -4.11 8.82 -17.52
CA GLY A 144 -3.80 8.32 -16.18
C GLY A 144 -2.32 7.93 -16.00
N ILE A 145 -1.72 7.26 -16.99
CA ILE A 145 -0.30 6.89 -16.94
C ILE A 145 0.60 8.12 -17.05
N GLN A 146 0.24 9.11 -17.87
CA GLN A 146 1.02 10.34 -17.97
C GLN A 146 0.99 11.13 -16.65
N LYS A 147 -0.18 11.27 -16.03
CA LYS A 147 -0.33 11.89 -14.71
C LYS A 147 0.45 11.14 -13.64
N LEU A 148 0.39 9.81 -13.65
CA LEU A 148 1.13 8.96 -12.72
C LEU A 148 2.65 9.14 -12.87
N ARG A 149 3.15 9.20 -14.12
CA ARG A 149 4.55 9.49 -14.43
C ARG A 149 4.98 10.82 -13.83
N ASN A 150 4.21 11.88 -14.07
CA ASN A 150 4.51 13.23 -13.58
C ASN A 150 4.60 13.27 -12.04
N VAL A 151 3.60 12.69 -11.36
CA VAL A 151 3.56 12.63 -9.89
C VAL A 151 4.78 11.90 -9.31
N LEU A 152 5.12 10.72 -9.84
CA LEU A 152 6.24 9.92 -9.34
C LEU A 152 7.58 10.59 -9.61
N LEU A 153 7.77 11.19 -10.79
CA LEU A 153 8.98 11.93 -11.11
C LEU A 153 9.15 13.15 -10.19
N ALA A 154 8.10 13.95 -10.02
CA ALA A 154 8.13 15.09 -9.10
C ALA A 154 8.49 14.65 -7.67
N PHE A 155 7.90 13.54 -7.20
CA PHE A 155 8.21 12.98 -5.88
C PHE A 155 9.68 12.56 -5.76
N SER A 156 10.23 11.91 -6.78
CA SER A 156 11.64 11.48 -6.76
C SER A 156 12.64 12.63 -6.71
N TRP A 157 12.27 13.82 -7.21
CA TRP A 157 13.08 15.03 -7.08
C TRP A 157 12.92 15.72 -5.74
N ARG A 158 11.71 15.67 -5.16
CA ARG A 158 11.46 16.21 -3.82
C ARG A 158 12.28 15.48 -2.76
N ASN A 159 12.36 14.15 -2.84
CA ASN A 159 13.05 13.34 -1.85
C ASN A 159 14.07 12.40 -2.53
N PRO A 160 15.29 12.87 -2.81
CA PRO A 160 16.31 12.08 -3.50
C PRO A 160 16.85 10.91 -2.67
N ASP A 161 16.73 10.96 -1.35
CA ASP A 161 17.18 9.90 -0.44
C ASP A 161 16.33 8.63 -0.62
N ILE A 162 15.02 8.80 -0.80
CA ILE A 162 14.09 7.73 -1.17
C ILE A 162 14.17 7.51 -2.69
N GLY A 163 14.12 8.60 -3.46
CA GLY A 163 14.01 8.60 -4.91
C GLY A 163 12.72 7.93 -5.35
N TYR A 164 12.80 6.64 -5.65
CA TYR A 164 11.65 5.82 -6.01
C TYR A 164 11.77 4.43 -5.39
N CYS A 165 10.74 4.05 -4.63
CA CYS A 165 10.57 2.70 -4.10
C CYS A 165 9.44 1.99 -4.86
N GLN A 166 9.65 0.71 -5.19
CA GLN A 166 8.63 -0.10 -5.83
C GLN A 166 7.41 -0.19 -4.92
N GLY A 167 6.24 0.23 -5.40
CA GLY A 167 5.01 0.33 -4.61
C GLY A 167 4.46 1.75 -4.53
N LEU A 168 5.30 2.79 -4.66
CA LEU A 168 4.85 4.18 -4.69
C LEU A 168 3.93 4.46 -5.89
N ASN A 169 4.18 3.79 -7.02
CA ASN A 169 3.30 3.79 -8.19
C ASN A 169 1.85 3.40 -7.86
N ARG A 170 1.66 2.37 -7.04
CA ARG A 170 0.33 1.87 -6.67
C ARG A 170 -0.41 2.87 -5.78
N LEU A 171 0.30 3.50 -4.84
CA LEU A 171 -0.24 4.55 -3.98
C LEU A 171 -0.65 5.78 -4.78
N ALA A 172 0.22 6.25 -5.67
CA ALA A 172 -0.04 7.39 -6.53
C ALA A 172 -1.21 7.10 -7.50
N ALA A 173 -1.31 5.89 -8.03
CA ALA A 173 -2.41 5.50 -8.91
C ALA A 173 -3.76 5.54 -8.18
N ILE A 174 -3.86 5.01 -6.96
CA ILE A 174 -5.08 5.11 -6.17
C ILE A 174 -5.44 6.56 -5.81
N ALA A 175 -4.45 7.38 -5.47
CA ALA A 175 -4.66 8.80 -5.21
C ALA A 175 -5.24 9.51 -6.46
N LEU A 176 -4.68 9.25 -7.64
CA LEU A 176 -5.11 9.83 -8.93
C LEU A 176 -6.52 9.41 -9.38
N LEU A 177 -7.12 8.37 -8.81
CA LEU A 177 -8.50 8.00 -9.11
C LEU A 177 -9.53 9.02 -8.56
N TYR A 178 -9.18 9.77 -7.50
CA TYR A 178 -10.09 10.71 -6.84
C TYR A 178 -9.53 12.12 -6.70
N LEU A 179 -8.24 12.29 -6.89
CA LEU A 179 -7.53 13.55 -6.72
C LEU A 179 -6.97 14.02 -8.06
N GLU A 180 -6.87 15.34 -8.20
CA GLU A 180 -6.13 15.97 -9.30
C GLU A 180 -4.63 15.65 -9.18
N GLU A 181 -3.89 15.84 -10.27
CA GLU A 181 -2.46 15.50 -10.35
C GLU A 181 -1.62 16.08 -9.20
N GLU A 182 -1.80 17.36 -8.89
CA GLU A 182 -1.08 18.03 -7.80
C GLU A 182 -1.53 17.54 -6.41
N ASP A 183 -2.85 17.37 -6.21
CA ASP A 183 -3.39 16.83 -4.96
C ASP A 183 -2.90 15.40 -4.71
N ALA A 184 -2.76 14.60 -5.77
CA ALA A 184 -2.23 13.23 -5.70
C ALA A 184 -0.73 13.21 -5.36
N PHE A 185 0.04 14.18 -5.86
CA PHE A 185 1.43 14.39 -5.43
C PHE A 185 1.52 14.70 -3.93
N TRP A 186 0.72 15.65 -3.45
CA TRP A 186 0.68 15.96 -2.02
C TRP A 186 0.17 14.79 -1.18
N CYS A 187 -0.75 13.99 -1.71
CA CYS A 187 -1.21 12.75 -1.07
C CYS A 187 -0.05 11.77 -0.90
N LEU A 188 0.71 11.50 -1.98
CA LEU A 188 1.88 10.64 -1.92
C LEU A 188 2.92 11.17 -0.92
N THR A 189 3.18 12.48 -0.93
CA THR A 189 4.07 13.14 0.04
C THR A 189 3.57 12.98 1.47
N ALA A 190 2.28 13.16 1.74
CA ALA A 190 1.70 12.93 3.06
C ALA A 190 1.89 11.47 3.50
N ILE A 191 1.65 10.51 2.61
CA ILE A 191 1.79 9.09 2.91
C ILE A 191 3.25 8.73 3.25
N VAL A 192 4.21 9.22 2.46
CA VAL A 192 5.61 8.85 2.62
C VAL A 192 6.31 9.63 3.74
N GLU A 193 6.07 10.94 3.87
CA GLU A 193 6.82 11.81 4.78
C GLU A 193 6.14 12.04 6.13
N VAL A 194 4.80 12.03 6.18
CA VAL A 194 4.03 12.37 7.40
C VAL A 194 3.49 11.12 8.07
N PHE A 195 2.99 10.20 7.26
CA PHE A 195 2.33 9.01 7.72
C PHE A 195 3.37 7.94 8.05
N MET A 196 4.00 7.37 7.04
CA MET A 196 4.84 6.20 7.25
C MET A 196 6.03 6.56 8.16
N PRO A 197 6.50 5.60 8.98
CA PRO A 197 7.72 5.79 9.77
C PRO A 197 8.90 6.23 8.88
N ARG A 198 9.90 6.85 9.50
CA ARG A 198 11.17 7.13 8.80
C ARG A 198 11.75 5.81 8.29
N ASP A 199 12.46 5.89 7.16
CA ASP A 199 13.14 4.75 6.53
C ASP A 199 12.22 3.61 6.08
N TYR A 200 10.93 3.89 5.87
CA TYR A 200 9.97 2.90 5.42
C TYR A 200 10.17 2.51 3.94
N TYR A 201 10.43 3.51 3.09
CA TYR A 201 10.64 3.38 1.64
C TYR A 201 12.09 3.59 1.21
N THR A 202 13.05 3.63 2.14
CA THR A 202 14.48 3.71 1.80
C THR A 202 14.96 2.38 1.23
N LYS A 203 16.19 2.35 0.68
CA LYS A 203 16.78 1.17 0.04
C LYS A 203 16.83 -0.07 0.95
N THR A 204 16.97 0.13 2.26
CA THR A 204 17.01 -0.94 3.25
C THR A 204 15.64 -1.37 3.75
N LEU A 205 14.57 -0.59 3.45
CA LEU A 205 13.20 -0.84 3.88
C LEU A 205 13.11 -1.07 5.40
N LEU A 206 13.97 -0.40 6.17
CA LEU A 206 14.15 -0.62 7.60
C LEU A 206 12.83 -0.48 8.37
N GLY A 207 12.09 0.61 8.12
CA GLY A 207 10.79 0.84 8.74
C GLY A 207 9.77 -0.24 8.40
N SER A 208 9.78 -0.74 7.16
CA SER A 208 8.89 -1.81 6.71
C SER A 208 9.19 -3.13 7.40
N GLN A 209 10.48 -3.50 7.53
CA GLN A 209 10.91 -4.72 8.23
C GLN A 209 10.55 -4.68 9.72
N VAL A 210 10.73 -3.52 10.37
CA VAL A 210 10.33 -3.31 11.77
C VAL A 210 8.83 -3.52 11.94
N ASP A 211 8.01 -2.95 11.06
CA ASP A 211 6.56 -3.10 11.14
C ASP A 211 6.10 -4.54 10.90
N GLN A 212 6.80 -5.35 10.09
CA GLN A 212 6.50 -6.78 9.99
C GLN A 212 6.76 -7.52 11.31
N ARG A 213 7.86 -7.22 12.01
CA ARG A 213 8.15 -7.84 13.33
C ARG A 213 7.13 -7.42 14.39
N VAL A 214 6.78 -6.13 14.40
CA VAL A 214 5.70 -5.62 15.28
C VAL A 214 4.39 -6.33 14.96
N PHE A 215 4.09 -6.55 13.68
CA PHE A 215 2.89 -7.28 13.29
C PHE A 215 2.93 -8.74 13.72
N LYS A 216 4.09 -9.41 13.66
CA LYS A 216 4.26 -10.77 14.19
C LYS A 216 3.97 -10.86 15.69
N ASP A 217 4.44 -9.88 16.47
CA ASP A 217 4.10 -9.77 17.90
C ASP A 217 2.61 -9.52 18.12
N LEU A 218 1.98 -8.67 17.29
CA LEU A 218 0.55 -8.40 17.41
C LEU A 218 -0.31 -9.62 17.04
N MET A 219 0.13 -10.41 16.06
CA MET A 219 -0.50 -11.68 15.70
C MET A 219 -0.44 -12.67 16.87
N SER A 220 0.70 -12.80 17.55
CA SER A 220 0.82 -13.70 18.70
C SER A 220 0.00 -13.23 19.91
N GLU A 221 -0.11 -11.91 20.13
CA GLU A 221 -0.90 -11.34 21.23
C GLU A 221 -2.41 -11.41 20.99
N LYS A 222 -2.87 -11.15 19.76
CA LYS A 222 -4.31 -10.99 19.45
C LYS A 222 -4.93 -12.22 18.82
N LEU A 223 -4.17 -13.01 18.07
CA LEU A 223 -4.60 -14.22 17.36
C LEU A 223 -3.65 -15.40 17.65
N PRO A 224 -3.46 -15.79 18.93
CA PRO A 224 -2.47 -16.79 19.32
C PRO A 224 -2.70 -18.16 18.67
N ARG A 225 -3.98 -18.55 18.47
CA ARG A 225 -4.34 -19.82 17.81
C ARG A 225 -3.78 -19.87 16.38
N LEU A 226 -4.02 -18.81 15.62
CA LEU A 226 -3.56 -18.69 14.24
C LEU A 226 -2.04 -18.55 14.15
N HIS A 227 -1.43 -17.76 15.05
CA HIS A 227 0.01 -17.61 15.10
C HIS A 227 0.72 -18.95 15.37
N ASN A 228 0.26 -19.71 16.37
CA ASN A 228 0.81 -21.03 16.68
C ASN A 228 0.65 -22.00 15.51
N HIS A 229 -0.46 -21.92 14.80
CA HIS A 229 -0.70 -22.73 13.61
C HIS A 229 0.33 -22.41 12.50
N PHE A 230 0.55 -21.13 12.20
CA PHE A 230 1.58 -20.75 11.23
C PHE A 230 3.00 -21.15 11.64
N GLU A 231 3.35 -21.04 12.93
CA GLU A 231 4.64 -21.51 13.44
C GLU A 231 4.77 -23.04 13.35
N GLN A 232 3.71 -23.79 13.65
CA GLN A 232 3.70 -25.26 13.52
C GLN A 232 3.97 -25.71 12.08
N TYR A 233 3.36 -25.03 11.11
CA TYR A 233 3.55 -25.33 9.68
C TYR A 233 4.71 -24.56 9.03
N LYS A 234 5.49 -23.80 9.82
CA LYS A 234 6.61 -22.96 9.36
C LYS A 234 6.23 -22.03 8.21
N VAL A 235 5.02 -21.48 8.23
CA VAL A 235 4.53 -20.55 7.21
C VAL A 235 4.86 -19.12 7.64
N ASP A 236 5.69 -18.45 6.84
CA ASP A 236 5.99 -17.03 7.05
C ASP A 236 4.99 -16.15 6.29
N PHE A 237 4.01 -15.61 7.03
CA PHE A 237 3.04 -14.67 6.46
C PHE A 237 3.64 -13.30 6.14
N SER A 238 4.83 -12.98 6.66
CA SER A 238 5.51 -11.70 6.44
C SER A 238 5.75 -11.44 4.95
N LEU A 239 5.95 -12.48 4.14
CA LEU A 239 6.14 -12.37 2.69
C LEU A 239 4.94 -11.70 1.99
N ILE A 240 3.73 -11.95 2.48
CA ILE A 240 2.50 -11.41 1.90
C ILE A 240 2.15 -10.08 2.56
N THR A 241 2.21 -10.01 3.90
CA THR A 241 1.86 -8.80 4.65
C THR A 241 2.86 -7.66 4.43
N PHE A 242 4.09 -7.96 4.01
CA PHE A 242 5.06 -6.96 3.58
C PHE A 242 4.53 -6.11 2.43
N ASN A 243 4.00 -6.76 1.38
CA ASN A 243 3.44 -6.04 0.25
C ASN A 243 2.23 -5.21 0.67
N TRP A 244 1.34 -5.79 1.50
CA TRP A 244 0.14 -5.09 1.96
C TRP A 244 0.47 -3.77 2.66
N PHE A 245 1.52 -3.74 3.48
CA PHE A 245 1.84 -2.54 4.23
C PHE A 245 2.58 -1.53 3.37
N LEU A 246 3.40 -2.01 2.42
CA LEU A 246 4.14 -1.16 1.48
C LEU A 246 3.19 -0.36 0.58
N VAL A 247 2.11 -0.99 0.12
CA VAL A 247 1.16 -0.38 -0.83
C VAL A 247 -0.22 -0.12 -0.21
N VAL A 248 -0.36 -0.13 1.12
CA VAL A 248 -1.63 0.12 1.83
C VAL A 248 -2.79 -0.70 1.23
N PHE A 249 -2.57 -2.02 1.13
CA PHE A 249 -3.50 -3.04 0.64
C PHE A 249 -3.93 -2.93 -0.83
N VAL A 250 -3.30 -2.07 -1.63
CA VAL A 250 -3.60 -1.98 -3.07
C VAL A 250 -3.33 -3.32 -3.75
N ASP A 251 -4.26 -3.77 -4.60
CA ASP A 251 -4.34 -5.09 -5.23
C ASP A 251 -4.41 -6.30 -4.28
N SER A 252 -4.40 -6.07 -2.97
CA SER A 252 -4.48 -7.14 -1.97
C SER A 252 -5.91 -7.43 -1.56
N VAL A 253 -6.78 -6.42 -1.56
CA VAL A 253 -8.17 -6.53 -1.13
C VAL A 253 -9.13 -6.05 -2.22
N VAL A 254 -10.37 -6.44 -2.05
CA VAL A 254 -11.54 -5.95 -2.76
C VAL A 254 -11.60 -4.41 -2.79
N SER A 255 -11.88 -3.80 -3.96
CA SER A 255 -11.90 -2.34 -4.17
C SER A 255 -12.73 -1.58 -3.13
N GLU A 256 -13.91 -2.09 -2.77
CA GLU A 256 -14.77 -1.47 -1.75
C GLU A 256 -14.09 -1.41 -0.37
N ILE A 257 -13.38 -2.49 0.01
CA ILE A 257 -12.61 -2.55 1.25
C ILE A 257 -11.40 -1.63 1.15
N LEU A 258 -10.69 -1.65 0.02
CA LEU A 258 -9.53 -0.80 -0.23
C LEU A 258 -9.86 0.67 0.04
N PHE A 259 -10.95 1.17 -0.52
CA PHE A 259 -11.32 2.58 -0.33
C PHE A 259 -11.72 2.90 1.11
N LYS A 260 -12.38 2.01 1.85
CA LYS A 260 -12.69 2.25 3.27
C LYS A 260 -11.44 2.21 4.17
N ILE A 261 -10.47 1.35 3.82
CA ILE A 261 -9.15 1.37 4.45
C ILE A 261 -8.47 2.71 4.19
N TRP A 262 -8.46 3.18 2.95
CA TRP A 262 -7.87 4.46 2.56
C TRP A 262 -8.58 5.66 3.19
N ASP A 263 -9.91 5.67 3.24
CA ASP A 263 -10.71 6.71 3.91
C ASP A 263 -10.26 6.86 5.38
N SER A 264 -10.15 5.73 6.08
CA SER A 264 -9.69 5.70 7.47
C SER A 264 -8.21 6.08 7.59
N PHE A 265 -7.38 5.58 6.68
CA PHE A 265 -5.93 5.77 6.64
C PHE A 265 -5.56 7.24 6.46
N LEU A 266 -6.21 7.93 5.52
CA LEU A 266 -6.00 9.35 5.27
C LEU A 266 -6.50 10.24 6.41
N TYR A 267 -7.51 9.80 7.17
CA TYR A 267 -8.08 10.58 8.26
C TYR A 267 -7.39 10.38 9.62
N GLU A 268 -7.16 9.13 10.06
CA GLU A 268 -6.52 8.84 11.36
C GLU A 268 -5.00 8.64 11.26
N GLY A 269 -4.45 8.51 10.06
CA GLY A 269 -3.05 8.19 9.78
C GLY A 269 -2.69 6.70 9.91
N PRO A 270 -1.44 6.32 9.61
CA PRO A 270 -1.00 4.92 9.48
C PRO A 270 -0.74 4.22 10.82
N LYS A 271 -0.83 4.98 11.91
CA LYS A 271 -0.36 4.64 13.25
C LYS A 271 -0.71 3.21 13.71
N VAL A 272 -1.93 2.76 13.42
CA VAL A 272 -2.40 1.40 13.71
C VAL A 272 -3.33 0.85 12.62
N ILE A 273 -3.74 1.68 11.66
CA ILE A 273 -4.78 1.28 10.69
C ILE A 273 -4.34 0.06 9.89
N ILE A 274 -3.08 0.05 9.44
CA ILE A 274 -2.54 -1.07 8.67
C ILE A 274 -2.57 -2.36 9.50
N PHE A 275 -2.09 -2.32 10.75
CA PHE A 275 -2.12 -3.49 11.64
C PHE A 275 -3.54 -3.93 11.98
N ARG A 276 -4.47 -3.00 12.23
CA ARG A 276 -5.88 -3.28 12.54
C ARG A 276 -6.55 -4.04 11.41
N PHE A 277 -6.43 -3.54 10.18
CA PHE A 277 -7.05 -4.18 9.04
C PHE A 277 -6.39 -5.51 8.70
N ALA A 278 -5.06 -5.62 8.81
CA ALA A 278 -4.37 -6.89 8.63
C ALA A 278 -4.86 -7.95 9.63
N LEU A 279 -4.91 -7.62 10.93
CA LEU A 279 -5.42 -8.53 11.96
C LEU A 279 -6.90 -8.86 11.74
N ALA A 280 -7.71 -7.89 11.33
CA ALA A 280 -9.12 -8.11 11.07
C ALA A 280 -9.35 -9.05 9.87
N LEU A 281 -8.54 -8.95 8.81
CA LEU A 281 -8.56 -9.87 7.68
C LEU A 281 -8.24 -11.30 8.13
N PHE A 282 -7.19 -11.48 8.93
CA PHE A 282 -6.85 -12.79 9.49
C PHE A 282 -7.94 -13.35 10.39
N LYS A 283 -8.49 -12.53 11.29
CA LYS A 283 -9.59 -12.93 12.19
C LYS A 283 -10.84 -13.35 11.42
N CYS A 284 -11.17 -12.69 10.31
CA CYS A 284 -12.32 -13.05 9.47
C CYS A 284 -12.23 -14.48 8.91
N LYS A 285 -11.02 -14.98 8.67
CA LYS A 285 -10.78 -16.30 8.05
C LYS A 285 -9.99 -17.25 8.97
N GLU A 286 -9.93 -16.94 10.26
CA GLU A 286 -9.17 -17.72 11.25
C GLU A 286 -9.58 -19.20 11.24
N GLU A 287 -10.89 -19.48 11.27
CA GLU A 287 -11.42 -20.85 11.26
C GLU A 287 -11.15 -21.61 9.95
N GLU A 288 -11.00 -20.89 8.83
CA GLU A 288 -10.63 -21.52 7.55
C GLU A 288 -9.14 -21.88 7.52
N PHE A 289 -8.28 -20.99 8.03
CA PHE A 289 -6.86 -21.29 8.18
C PHE A 289 -6.62 -22.50 9.10
N LEU A 290 -7.32 -22.58 10.23
CA LEU A 290 -7.15 -23.66 11.20
C LEU A 290 -7.56 -25.05 10.67
N LYS A 291 -8.40 -25.12 9.63
CA LYS A 291 -8.76 -26.38 8.96
C LYS A 291 -7.67 -26.90 8.04
N LEU A 292 -6.81 -26.02 7.53
CA LEU A 292 -5.73 -26.40 6.64
C LEU A 292 -4.61 -27.04 7.45
N GLN A 293 -4.06 -28.17 6.99
CA GLN A 293 -3.03 -28.91 7.72
C GLN A 293 -1.75 -29.08 6.89
N ASP A 294 -1.60 -28.29 5.83
CA ASP A 294 -0.46 -28.36 4.92
C ASP A 294 0.11 -26.96 4.67
N SER A 295 1.43 -26.83 4.72
CA SER A 295 2.11 -25.54 4.60
C SER A 295 1.94 -24.92 3.20
N MET A 296 1.91 -25.75 2.16
CA MET A 296 1.68 -25.28 0.79
C MET A 296 0.23 -24.82 0.60
N ALA A 297 -0.75 -25.59 1.11
CA ALA A 297 -2.15 -25.20 1.08
C ALA A 297 -2.41 -23.90 1.86
N ILE A 298 -1.83 -23.74 3.05
CA ILE A 298 -1.91 -22.51 3.84
C ILE A 298 -1.32 -21.34 3.05
N PHE A 299 -0.14 -21.50 2.44
CA PHE A 299 0.49 -20.44 1.66
C PHE A 299 -0.32 -20.08 0.41
N LYS A 300 -0.87 -21.07 -0.31
CA LYS A 300 -1.78 -20.83 -1.45
C LYS A 300 -2.99 -20.02 -0.99
N TYR A 301 -3.64 -20.44 0.09
CA TYR A 301 -4.79 -19.72 0.65
C TYR A 301 -4.43 -18.30 1.08
N LEU A 302 -3.26 -18.12 1.71
CA LEU A 302 -2.74 -16.81 2.15
C LEU A 302 -2.63 -15.80 0.99
N ARG A 303 -2.40 -16.26 -0.24
CA ARG A 303 -2.29 -15.38 -1.41
C ARG A 303 -3.61 -14.79 -1.89
N TYR A 304 -4.73 -15.52 -1.76
CA TYR A 304 -6.02 -15.09 -2.32
C TYR A 304 -7.12 -14.85 -1.29
N PHE A 305 -6.98 -15.29 -0.03
CA PHE A 305 -8.07 -15.24 0.96
C PHE A 305 -8.61 -13.82 1.20
N THR A 306 -7.77 -12.80 1.07
CA THR A 306 -8.17 -11.39 1.22
C THR A 306 -9.19 -10.95 0.19
N GLN A 307 -9.18 -11.55 -1.00
CA GLN A 307 -10.18 -11.31 -2.04
C GLN A 307 -11.51 -12.02 -1.74
N THR A 308 -11.49 -13.05 -0.89
CA THR A 308 -12.70 -13.77 -0.43
C THR A 308 -13.42 -13.05 0.73
N VAL A 309 -12.82 -12.00 1.30
CA VAL A 309 -13.47 -11.18 2.32
C VAL A 309 -14.36 -10.16 1.63
N LEU A 310 -15.67 -10.42 1.64
CA LEU A 310 -16.67 -9.55 1.01
C LEU A 310 -17.50 -8.77 2.04
N ASP A 311 -17.58 -9.24 3.29
CA ASP A 311 -18.34 -8.56 4.33
C ASP A 311 -17.55 -7.40 4.93
N VAL A 312 -17.70 -6.25 4.29
CA VAL A 312 -17.05 -5.01 4.68
C VAL A 312 -17.49 -4.56 6.08
N ARG A 313 -18.75 -4.79 6.46
CA ARG A 313 -19.28 -4.37 7.77
C ARG A 313 -18.63 -5.17 8.89
N LYS A 314 -18.58 -6.50 8.73
CA LYS A 314 -17.90 -7.37 9.69
C LYS A 314 -16.42 -7.01 9.82
N LEU A 315 -15.73 -6.74 8.70
CA LEU A 315 -14.32 -6.35 8.72
C LEU A 315 -14.10 -5.03 9.48
N MET A 316 -14.91 -4.01 9.21
CA MET A 316 -14.80 -2.71 9.90
C MET A 316 -15.11 -2.85 11.39
N ASN A 317 -16.13 -3.62 11.77
CA ASN A 317 -16.47 -3.88 13.17
C ASN A 317 -15.30 -4.56 13.89
N ILE A 318 -14.74 -5.62 13.31
CA ILE A 318 -13.57 -6.30 13.89
C ILE A 318 -12.38 -5.34 14.03
N ALA A 319 -12.07 -4.58 12.98
CA ALA A 319 -10.92 -3.66 12.96
C ALA A 319 -11.02 -2.52 14.00
N PHE A 320 -12.23 -1.98 14.23
CA PHE A 320 -12.45 -0.82 15.09
C PHE A 320 -13.02 -1.13 16.48
N VAL A 321 -13.57 -2.32 16.71
CA VAL A 321 -14.17 -2.71 17.99
C VAL A 321 -13.37 -3.86 18.59
N ASP A 322 -13.40 -5.03 17.96
CA ASP A 322 -12.87 -6.27 18.56
C ASP A 322 -11.36 -6.26 18.79
N MET A 323 -10.60 -5.66 17.87
CA MET A 323 -9.14 -5.72 17.93
C MET A 323 -8.56 -4.68 18.89
N ASN A 324 -9.36 -3.70 19.32
CA ASN A 324 -8.94 -2.70 20.31
C ASN A 324 -8.74 -3.32 21.70
N PRO A 325 -7.85 -2.76 22.53
CA PRO A 325 -7.07 -1.54 22.31
C PRO A 325 -5.79 -1.78 21.51
N PHE A 326 -5.31 -0.72 20.86
CA PHE A 326 -3.97 -0.60 20.30
C PHE A 326 -3.28 0.64 20.88
N PRO A 327 -2.66 0.51 22.07
CA PRO A 327 -2.00 1.64 22.70
C PRO A 327 -0.80 2.09 21.87
N MET A 328 -0.86 3.31 21.36
CA MET A 328 0.21 3.88 20.52
C MET A 328 1.59 3.79 21.16
N ARG A 329 1.65 3.99 22.48
CA ARG A 329 2.88 3.88 23.25
C ARG A 329 3.48 2.48 23.19
N GLN A 330 2.66 1.43 23.25
CA GLN A 330 3.13 0.05 23.16
C GLN A 330 3.66 -0.27 21.75
N ILE A 331 2.95 0.19 20.71
CA ILE A 331 3.40 0.00 19.32
C ILE A 331 4.71 0.75 19.06
N GLN A 332 4.83 1.98 19.57
CA GLN A 332 6.09 2.75 19.47
C GLN A 332 7.23 2.07 20.22
N ASN A 333 6.98 1.52 21.41
CA ASN A 333 7.98 0.77 22.16
C ASN A 333 8.42 -0.49 21.40
N LYS A 334 7.48 -1.26 20.85
CA LYS A 334 7.79 -2.45 20.01
C LYS A 334 8.57 -2.06 18.75
N ARG A 335 8.18 -0.97 18.08
CA ARG A 335 8.92 -0.42 16.93
C ARG A 335 10.35 -0.08 17.30
N MET A 336 10.57 0.63 18.41
CA MET A 336 11.90 1.01 18.87
C MET A 336 12.76 -0.22 19.22
N PHE A 337 12.18 -1.20 19.92
CA PHE A 337 12.86 -2.45 20.24
C PHE A 337 13.28 -3.24 18.99
N HIS A 338 12.39 -3.39 18.02
CA HIS A 338 12.69 -4.11 16.78
C HIS A 338 13.60 -3.31 15.85
N LEU A 339 13.56 -1.97 15.89
CA LEU A 339 14.43 -1.10 15.11
C LEU A 339 15.91 -1.34 15.44
N GLU A 340 16.25 -1.43 16.73
CA GLU A 340 17.63 -1.71 17.16
C GLU A 340 18.10 -3.07 16.64
N LYS A 341 17.24 -4.10 16.72
CA LYS A 341 17.56 -5.45 16.24
C LYS A 341 17.77 -5.50 14.73
N VAL A 342 16.83 -4.97 13.95
CA VAL A 342 16.94 -4.97 12.48
C VAL A 342 18.16 -4.16 12.04
N ARG A 343 18.45 -3.04 12.71
CA ARG A 343 19.64 -2.23 12.41
C ARG A 343 20.94 -3.00 12.66
N LEU A 344 21.03 -3.75 13.76
CA LEU A 344 22.19 -4.59 14.04
C LEU A 344 22.35 -5.66 12.96
N GLU A 345 21.29 -6.39 12.63
CA GLU A 345 21.32 -7.45 11.60
C GLU A 345 21.71 -6.91 10.21
N LEU A 346 21.19 -5.73 9.82
CA LEU A 346 21.61 -5.09 8.57
C LEU A 346 23.09 -4.71 8.58
N THR A 347 23.61 -4.24 9.72
CA THR A 347 25.02 -3.89 9.87
C THR A 347 25.91 -5.13 9.76
N GLU A 348 25.50 -6.23 10.39
CA GLU A 348 26.19 -7.53 10.29
C GLU A 348 26.18 -8.06 8.85
N LEU A 349 25.03 -8.02 8.18
CA LEU A 349 24.91 -8.43 6.78
C LEU A 349 25.77 -7.58 5.85
N GLU A 350 25.87 -6.29 6.10
CA GLU A 350 26.73 -5.39 5.33
C GLU A 350 28.21 -5.65 5.59
N ALA A 351 28.59 -5.93 6.84
CA ALA A 351 29.96 -6.35 7.18
C ALA A 351 30.33 -7.67 6.46
N ILE A 352 29.44 -8.66 6.49
CA ILE A 352 29.60 -9.93 5.78
C ILE A 352 29.73 -9.70 4.27
N ARG A 353 28.89 -8.84 3.69
CA ARG A 353 28.96 -8.50 2.26
C ARG A 353 30.30 -7.84 1.91
N GLN A 354 30.80 -6.94 2.76
CA GLN A 354 32.09 -6.29 2.55
C GLN A 354 33.26 -7.27 2.66
N THR A 355 33.23 -8.22 3.60
CA THR A 355 34.25 -9.27 3.68
C THR A 355 34.24 -10.15 2.43
N PHE A 356 33.07 -10.59 1.96
CA PHE A 356 32.96 -11.35 0.72
C PHE A 356 33.48 -10.59 -0.52
N LEU A 357 33.23 -9.27 -0.60
CA LEU A 357 33.73 -8.45 -1.70
C LEU A 357 35.26 -8.29 -1.64
N ARG A 358 35.83 -8.08 -0.44
CA ARG A 358 37.29 -8.02 -0.23
C ARG A 358 37.95 -9.34 -0.60
N ASP A 359 37.40 -10.47 -0.16
CA ASP A 359 37.94 -11.80 -0.48
C ASP A 359 37.91 -12.05 -1.99
N ARG A 360 36.84 -11.62 -2.66
CA ARG A 360 36.72 -11.73 -4.13
C ARG A 360 37.71 -10.82 -4.88
N GLU A 361 38.01 -9.64 -4.35
CA GLU A 361 39.03 -8.73 -4.92
C GLU A 361 40.45 -9.28 -4.73
N ILE A 362 40.74 -9.87 -3.57
CA ILE A 362 42.03 -10.54 -3.28
C ILE A 362 42.20 -11.81 -4.13
N SER A 363 41.11 -12.48 -4.49
CA SER A 363 41.12 -13.72 -5.28
C SER A 363 41.20 -13.51 -6.80
N ARG A 364 41.27 -12.26 -7.31
CA ARG A 364 41.54 -11.98 -8.72
C ARG A 364 43.06 -11.79 -8.90
N PRO A 365 43.80 -12.75 -9.47
CA PRO A 365 45.20 -12.51 -9.81
C PRO A 365 45.28 -11.52 -10.96
N ASP A 366 46.24 -10.60 -10.88
CA ASP A 366 46.58 -9.62 -11.92
C ASP A 366 46.72 -10.28 -13.31
N SER A 367 45.75 -10.07 -14.20
CA SER A 367 45.95 -10.24 -15.64
C SER A 367 46.56 -8.97 -16.25
N ARG A 368 47.63 -8.48 -15.63
CA ARG A 368 48.46 -7.39 -16.16
C ARG A 368 49.94 -7.68 -15.88
N THR A 369 50.53 -8.61 -16.62
CA THR A 369 51.95 -8.54 -17.00
C THR A 369 52.29 -9.57 -18.08
N HIS A 370 52.90 -9.07 -19.15
CA HIS A 370 53.79 -9.74 -20.11
C HIS A 370 53.27 -10.91 -20.97
N PHE A 371 52.93 -10.58 -22.21
CA PHE A 371 53.43 -11.36 -23.36
C PHE A 371 54.39 -10.45 -24.14
N SER A 372 55.67 -10.67 -23.89
CA SER A 372 56.79 -10.35 -24.79
C SER A 372 57.14 -11.64 -25.53
N ASP A 373 57.80 -11.47 -26.67
CA ASP A 373 58.50 -12.44 -27.50
C ASP A 373 57.59 -13.12 -28.54
N ASP A 374 57.66 -12.72 -29.81
CA ASP A 374 58.76 -12.92 -30.77
C ASP A 374 58.64 -14.29 -31.48
N GLU A 375 58.71 -14.17 -32.81
CA GLU A 375 59.33 -15.09 -33.76
C GLU A 375 58.72 -16.48 -34.08
N GLU A 376 58.53 -16.62 -35.39
CA GLU A 376 58.93 -17.75 -36.26
C GLU A 376 58.00 -18.96 -36.51
N ASP A 377 57.75 -19.12 -37.82
CA ASP A 377 57.74 -20.36 -38.62
C ASP A 377 56.59 -21.38 -38.47
N ASN A 378 55.62 -21.35 -39.39
CA ASN A 378 55.69 -21.98 -40.74
C ASN A 378 54.34 -21.89 -41.47
#